data_AF-A0A839ETZ2-F1
#
_entry.id   AF-A0A839ETZ2-F1
#
_cell.length_a   1.000
_cell.length_b   1.000
_cell.length_c   1.000
_cell.angle_alpha   90.00
_cell.angle_beta   90.00
_cell.angle_gamma   90.00
#
_symmetry.space_group_name_H-M   'P 1'
#
loop_
_entity.id
_entity.type
_entity.pdbx_description
1 polymer ?
#
loop_
_entity_poly.entity_id
_entity_poly.type
_entity_poly.pdbx_seq_one_letter_code
_entity_poly.pdbx_strand_id
1 'polypeptide(L)'
;MRPIHILSGIVFLALAFLSVTSFYTVDEGERAVIITQGKIVGVSEPGFHWKWPFITEAHTVSLRDGLAQYENIEAYTRDAQTATIHKVSREG
;
A
#
# COMPACT_ATOMS: atom_id res chain seq x y z
N MET A 1 2.95 -7.84 -45.74
CA MET A 1 2.47 -6.88 -44.71
C MET A 1 3.57 -5.86 -44.48
N ARG A 2 3.29 -4.57 -44.67
CA ARG A 2 4.30 -3.50 -44.49
C ARG A 2 4.64 -3.38 -42.99
N PRO A 3 5.93 -3.22 -42.61
CA PRO A 3 6.37 -3.20 -41.22
C PRO A 3 5.71 -2.07 -40.39
N ILE A 4 5.20 -1.04 -41.06
CA ILE A 4 4.53 0.12 -40.45
C ILE A 4 3.29 -0.24 -39.64
N HIS A 5 2.52 -1.26 -40.05
CA HIS A 5 1.32 -1.67 -39.32
C HIS A 5 1.67 -2.45 -38.05
N ILE A 6 2.76 -3.22 -38.10
CA ILE A 6 3.27 -3.95 -36.93
C ILE A 6 3.79 -2.94 -35.90
N LEU A 7 4.56 -1.95 -36.34
CA LEU A 7 5.06 -0.88 -35.48
C LEU A 7 3.91 -0.06 -34.86
N SER A 8 2.90 0.30 -35.66
CA SER A 8 1.71 0.99 -35.18
C SER A 8 0.95 0.17 -34.13
N GLY A 9 0.81 -1.14 -34.35
CA GLY A 9 0.15 -2.03 -33.39
C GLY A 9 0.90 -2.10 -32.06
N ILE A 10 2.23 -2.20 -32.09
CA ILE A 10 3.09 -2.24 -30.90
C ILE A 10 2.98 -0.93 -30.10
N VAL A 11 3.04 0.22 -30.79
CA VAL A 11 2.94 1.53 -30.13
C VAL A 11 1.57 1.71 -29.46
N PHE A 12 0.50 1.31 -30.15
CA PHE A 12 -0.85 1.37 -29.59
C PHE A 12 -0.99 0.51 -28.32
N LEU A 13 -0.48 -0.73 -28.36
CA LEU A 13 -0.47 -1.63 -27.21
C LEU A 13 0.33 -1.07 -26.02
N ALA A 14 1.49 -0.46 -26.29
CA ALA A 14 2.31 0.15 -25.25
C ALA A 14 1.61 1.33 -24.57
N LEU A 15 0.95 2.20 -25.34
CA LEU A 15 0.17 3.33 -24.82
C LEU A 15 -1.03 2.87 -23.98
N ALA A 16 -1.73 1.82 -24.43
CA ALA A 16 -2.83 1.24 -23.68
C ALA A 16 -2.36 0.68 -22.33
N PHE A 17 -1.24 -0.05 -22.33
CA PHE A 17 -0.66 -0.61 -21.10
C PHE A 17 -0.20 0.47 -20.11
N LEU A 18 0.44 1.53 -20.60
CA LEU A 18 0.84 2.66 -19.77
C LEU A 18 -0.36 3.37 -19.14
N SER A 19 -1.44 3.56 -19.90
CA SER A 19 -2.64 4.24 -19.41
C SER A 19 -3.26 3.53 -18.21
N VAL A 20 -3.31 2.19 -18.23
CA VAL A 20 -3.92 1.38 -17.14
C VAL A 20 -3.04 1.35 -15.89
N THR A 21 -1.72 1.47 -16.03
CA THR A 21 -0.78 1.31 -14.92
C THR A 21 -0.40 2.65 -14.26
N SER A 22 -0.70 3.78 -14.91
CA SER A 22 -0.28 5.13 -14.51
C SER A 22 -1.13 5.78 -13.41
N PHE A 23 -2.17 5.10 -12.92
CA PHE A 23 -3.04 5.64 -11.88
C PHE A 23 -3.20 4.69 -10.70
N TYR A 24 -3.50 5.26 -9.54
CA TYR A 24 -3.84 4.54 -8.32
C TYR A 24 -4.77 5.40 -7.47
N THR A 25 -5.53 4.76 -6.59
CA THR A 25 -6.45 5.43 -5.66
C THR A 25 -6.07 5.06 -4.24
N VAL A 26 -6.21 6.02 -3.33
CA VAL A 26 -5.97 5.84 -1.89
C VAL A 26 -7.30 6.01 -1.16
N ASP A 27 -7.63 5.04 -0.31
CA ASP A 27 -8.89 5.02 0.43
C ASP A 27 -8.90 6.01 1.61
N GLU A 28 -10.11 6.42 1.99
CA GLU A 28 -10.34 7.38 3.07
C GLU A 28 -10.12 6.70 4.43
N GLY A 29 -8.94 6.92 5.00
CA GLY A 29 -8.44 6.22 6.19
C GLY A 29 -7.05 5.60 6.00
N GLU A 30 -6.52 5.63 4.79
CA GLU A 30 -5.14 5.24 4.48
C GLU A 30 -4.34 6.45 3.98
N ARG A 31 -3.00 6.34 4.04
CA ARG A 31 -2.08 7.25 3.35
C ARG A 31 -1.13 6.44 2.49
N ALA A 32 -0.88 6.89 1.26
CA ALA A 32 0.11 6.23 0.43
C ALA A 32 1.47 6.89 0.58
N VAL A 33 2.50 6.13 0.95
CA VAL A 33 3.90 6.57 0.89
C VAL A 33 4.39 6.37 -0.53
N ILE A 34 4.84 7.46 -1.16
CA ILE A 34 5.36 7.44 -2.53
C ILE A 34 6.87 7.25 -2.49
N ILE A 35 7.32 6.17 -3.11
CA ILE A 35 8.73 5.84 -3.26
C ILE A 35 9.07 5.98 -4.74
N THR A 36 10.06 6.79 -5.08
CA THR A 36 10.57 6.92 -6.45
C THR A 36 12.05 6.59 -6.45
N GLN A 37 12.44 5.57 -7.21
CA GLN A 37 13.83 5.07 -7.25
C GLN A 37 14.43 4.78 -5.85
N GLY A 38 13.65 4.17 -4.96
CA GLY A 38 14.09 3.84 -3.60
C GLY A 38 14.19 5.02 -2.63
N LYS A 39 13.77 6.23 -3.03
CA LYS A 39 13.67 7.39 -2.13
C LYS A 39 12.23 7.74 -1.84
N ILE A 40 11.94 8.05 -0.58
CA ILE A 40 10.63 8.56 -0.18
C ILE A 40 10.53 9.99 -0.70
N VAL A 41 9.58 10.23 -1.60
CA VAL A 41 9.35 11.55 -2.19
C VAL A 41 8.28 12.32 -1.42
N GLY A 42 7.34 11.59 -0.81
CA GLY A 42 6.28 12.19 -0.02
C GLY A 42 5.20 11.19 0.36
N VAL A 43 4.10 11.74 0.88
CA VAL A 43 2.91 10.98 1.29
C VAL A 43 1.71 11.56 0.56
N SER A 44 0.96 10.72 -0.16
CA SER A 44 -0.29 11.10 -0.80
C SER A 44 -1.45 11.01 0.20
N GLU A 45 -2.33 12.00 0.13
CA GLU A 45 -3.62 12.03 0.83
C GLU A 45 -4.65 11.13 0.13
N PRO A 46 -5.78 10.80 0.77
CA PRO A 46 -6.85 10.03 0.16
C PRO A 46 -7.32 10.64 -1.17
N GLY A 47 -7.61 9.80 -2.17
CA GLY A 47 -8.06 10.24 -3.49
C GLY A 47 -7.35 9.57 -4.65
N PHE A 48 -7.64 10.06 -5.86
CA PHE A 48 -7.07 9.57 -7.11
C PHE A 48 -5.76 10.27 -7.43
N HIS A 49 -4.72 9.48 -7.72
CA HIS A 49 -3.37 9.97 -7.97
C HIS A 49 -2.77 9.34 -9.21
N TRP A 50 -1.91 10.13 -9.87
CA TRP A 50 -1.10 9.68 -11.00
C TRP A 50 0.28 9.23 -10.51
N LYS A 51 0.80 8.15 -11.08
CA LYS A 51 2.17 7.67 -10.86
C LYS A 51 2.80 7.21 -12.15
N TRP A 52 4.13 7.28 -12.21
CA TRP A 52 4.87 6.66 -13.30
C TRP A 52 4.98 5.15 -13.03
N PRO A 53 4.39 4.28 -13.88
CA PRO A 53 4.17 2.86 -13.56
C PRO A 53 5.44 2.01 -13.34
N PHE A 54 6.61 2.53 -13.72
CA PHE A 54 7.88 1.81 -13.61
C PHE A 54 8.90 2.46 -12.67
N ILE A 55 8.69 3.72 -12.30
CA ILE A 55 9.66 4.51 -11.52
C ILE A 55 9.14 4.75 -10.10
N THR A 56 7.82 4.75 -9.96
CA THR A 56 7.13 5.15 -8.74
C THR A 56 6.33 3.99 -8.16
N GLU A 57 6.61 3.69 -6.90
CA GLU A 57 5.89 2.74 -6.07
C GLU A 57 5.05 3.51 -5.05
N ALA A 58 3.82 3.05 -4.81
CA ALA A 58 2.90 3.64 -3.86
C ALA A 58 2.48 2.54 -2.88
N HIS A 59 2.83 2.72 -1.60
CA HIS A 59 2.48 1.78 -0.53
C HIS A 59 1.45 2.44 0.37
N THR A 60 0.23 1.89 0.44
CA THR A 60 -0.78 2.39 1.36
C THR A 60 -0.51 1.88 2.77
N VAL A 61 -0.64 2.78 3.74
CA VAL A 61 -0.51 2.51 5.16
C VAL A 61 -1.80 2.98 5.82
N SER A 62 -2.46 2.09 6.54
CA SER A 62 -3.66 2.41 7.29
C SER A 62 -3.35 3.42 8.40
N LEU A 63 -4.10 4.53 8.45
CA LEU A 63 -4.15 5.42 9.61
C LEU A 63 -5.09 4.89 10.69
N ARG A 64 -5.92 3.90 10.36
CA ARG A 64 -6.67 3.15 11.36
C ARG A 64 -5.68 2.22 12.02
N ASP A 65 -5.27 2.57 13.22
CA ASP A 65 -4.55 1.68 14.11
C ASP A 65 -5.44 0.46 14.36
N GLY A 66 -5.20 -0.62 13.61
CA GLY A 66 -5.64 -1.93 14.01
C GLY A 66 -4.87 -2.24 15.28
N LEU A 67 -5.47 -1.90 16.43
CA LEU A 67 -5.00 -2.13 17.80
C LEU A 67 -3.95 -3.23 17.76
N ALA A 68 -2.66 -2.86 17.84
CA ALA A 68 -1.55 -3.81 17.72
C ALA A 68 -1.96 -5.07 18.49
N GLN A 69 -2.20 -6.16 17.74
CA GLN A 69 -2.72 -7.37 18.35
C GLN A 69 -1.55 -7.96 19.13
N TYR A 70 -1.46 -7.54 20.38
CA TYR A 70 -0.58 -8.12 21.37
C TYR A 70 -1.15 -9.49 21.71
N GLU A 71 -0.88 -10.44 20.84
CA GLU A 71 -1.22 -11.83 21.03
C GLU A 71 -0.11 -12.48 21.86
N ASN A 72 -0.45 -12.87 23.09
CA ASN A 72 0.45 -13.52 24.04
C ASN A 72 1.67 -12.68 24.45
N ILE A 73 1.44 -11.48 25.00
CA ILE A 73 2.48 -10.91 25.86
C ILE A 73 2.57 -11.77 27.11
N GLU A 74 3.69 -12.44 27.30
CA GLU A 74 4.06 -13.05 28.57
C GLU A 74 4.40 -11.92 29.55
N ALA A 75 3.50 -11.67 30.49
CA ALA A 75 3.73 -10.74 31.58
C ALA A 75 4.12 -11.51 32.84
N TYR A 76 5.11 -11.01 33.56
CA TYR A 76 5.49 -11.53 34.87
C TYR A 76 4.86 -10.67 35.96
N THR A 77 4.06 -11.29 36.82
CA THR A 77 3.57 -10.65 38.05
C THR A 77 4.74 -10.43 39.02
N ARG A 78 4.61 -9.50 39.98
CA ARG A 78 5.62 -9.26 41.03
C ARG A 78 6.05 -10.54 41.76
N ASP A 79 5.17 -11.54 41.80
CA ASP A 79 5.39 -12.85 42.44
C ASP A 79 5.90 -13.95 41.48
N ALA A 80 6.51 -13.56 40.35
CA ALA A 80 7.13 -14.46 39.36
C ALA A 80 6.19 -15.54 38.78
N GLN A 81 4.91 -15.23 38.64
CA GLN A 81 3.96 -16.05 37.90
C GLN A 81 3.87 -15.54 36.45
N THR A 82 4.03 -16.46 35.49
CA THR A 82 3.78 -16.19 34.07
C THR A 82 2.28 -16.08 33.85
N ALA A 83 1.83 -14.93 33.37
CA ALA A 83 0.44 -14.70 32.96
C ALA A 83 0.38 -14.37 31.48
N THR A 84 -0.47 -15.10 30.76
CA THR A 84 -0.76 -14.84 29.35
C THR A 84 -1.95 -13.89 29.26
N ILE A 85 -1.73 -12.69 28.75
CA ILE A 85 -2.78 -11.69 28.60
C ILE A 85 -3.53 -11.94 27.28
N HIS A 86 -4.82 -12.28 27.38
CA HIS A 86 -5.73 -12.35 26.22
C HIS A 86 -6.61 -11.11 26.17
N LYS A 87 -6.71 -10.49 25.00
CA LYS A 87 -7.60 -9.34 24.79
C LYS A 87 -9.05 -9.82 24.66
N VAL A 88 -9.91 -9.44 25.59
CA VAL A 88 -11.37 -9.56 25.43
C VAL A 88 -11.88 -8.27 24.81
N SER A 89 -12.15 -8.28 23.50
CA SER A 89 -12.85 -7.20 22.82
C SER A 89 -14.34 -7.32 23.14
N ARG A 90 -14.83 -6.54 24.11
CA ARG A 90 -16.27 -6.44 24.38
C ARG A 90 -16.86 -5.44 23.40
N GLU A 91 -17.47 -5.93 22.32
CA GLU A 91 -18.45 -5.16 21.56
C GLU A 91 -19.69 -4.98 22.44
N GLY A 92 -20.13 -3.74 22.59
CA GLY A 92 -21.38 -3.34 23.22
C GLY A 92 -22.21 -2.56 22.22
#